data_AF-A0A962BLQ4-F1
#
_entry.id   AF-A0A962BLQ4-F1
#
_cell.length_a   1.000
_cell.length_b   1.000
_cell.length_c   1.000
_cell.angle_alpha   90.00
_cell.angle_beta   90.00
_cell.angle_gamma   90.00
#
_symmetry.space_group_name_H-M   'P 1'
#
loop_
_entity.id
_entity.type
_entity.pdbx_description
1 polymer ?
#
loop_
_entity_poly.entity_id
_entity_poly.type
_entity_poly.pdbx_seq_one_letter_code
_entity_poly.pdbx_strand_id
1 'polypeptide(L)'
;MLLELARWLEGLDRFFALFGYLTLRAILSALTALLVSLWLGPPIIRRLASLKTGGQPIRSDGPQSHLSKAGTPTMGGALIIAAVVAATLLWGDL
;
A
#
# COMPACT_ATOMS: atom_id res chain seq x y z
N MET A 1 11.30 6.69 -10.20
CA MET A 1 10.69 7.85 -10.89
C MET A 1 10.99 9.18 -10.20
N LEU A 2 10.58 9.37 -8.94
CA LEU A 2 10.90 10.60 -8.19
C LEU A 2 12.38 10.72 -7.86
N LEU A 3 13.06 9.58 -7.65
CA LEU A 3 14.51 9.55 -7.51
C LEU A 3 15.22 10.16 -8.72
N GLU A 4 14.83 9.76 -9.93
CA GLU A 4 15.43 10.27 -11.18
C GLU A 4 15.17 11.77 -11.36
N LEU A 5 13.97 12.23 -11.01
CA LEU A 5 13.66 13.65 -11.00
C LEU A 5 14.56 14.40 -10.00
N ALA A 6 14.76 13.87 -8.80
CA ALA A 6 15.64 14.48 -7.81
C ALA A 6 17.10 14.51 -8.28
N ARG A 7 17.58 13.44 -8.93
CA ARG A 7 18.92 13.38 -9.55
C ARG A 7 19.09 14.46 -10.63
N TRP A 8 18.08 14.68 -11.47
CA TRP A 8 18.11 15.75 -12.47
C TRP A 8 18.13 17.14 -11.82
N LEU A 9 17.32 17.36 -10.78
CA LEU A 9 17.26 18.63 -10.04
C LEU A 9 18.52 18.91 -9.21
N GLU A 10 19.28 17.88 -8.83
CA GLU A 10 20.58 18.02 -8.14
C GLU A 10 21.58 18.84 -8.96
N GLY A 11 21.50 18.77 -10.29
CA GLY A 11 22.31 19.61 -11.18
C GLY A 11 21.99 21.11 -11.08
N LEU A 12 20.82 21.48 -10.55
CA LEU A 12 20.39 22.87 -10.34
C LEU A 12 20.65 23.33 -8.90
N ASP A 13 20.40 22.47 -7.91
CA ASP A 13 20.62 22.77 -6.49
C ASP A 13 21.06 21.51 -5.73
N ARG A 14 22.13 21.63 -4.93
CA ARG A 14 22.67 20.54 -4.10
C ARG A 14 21.69 20.02 -3.05
N PHE A 15 20.64 20.77 -2.72
CA PHE A 15 19.57 20.32 -1.83
C PHE A 15 18.96 18.98 -2.28
N PHE A 16 18.83 18.74 -3.59
CA PHE A 16 18.20 17.51 -4.10
C PHE A 16 19.06 16.25 -3.93
N ALA A 17 20.37 16.39 -3.64
CA ALA A 17 21.24 15.28 -3.29
C ALA A 17 20.75 14.52 -2.04
N LEU A 18 19.97 15.19 -1.17
CA LEU A 18 19.37 14.57 0.01
C LEU A 18 18.50 13.36 -0.36
N PHE A 19 17.82 13.40 -1.50
CA PHE A 19 16.98 12.30 -1.97
C PHE A 19 17.79 11.10 -2.48
N GLY A 20 19.12 11.21 -2.58
CA GLY A 20 20.02 10.08 -2.85
C GLY A 20 20.28 9.19 -1.63
N TYR A 21 20.10 9.71 -0.41
CA TYR A 21 20.37 8.93 0.81
C TYR A 21 19.36 7.78 0.98
N LEU A 22 19.89 6.56 1.16
CA LEU A 22 19.09 5.35 1.30
C LEU A 22 18.09 5.42 2.47
N THR A 23 18.52 5.97 3.61
CA THR A 23 17.68 6.10 4.81
C THR A 23 16.51 7.05 4.59
N LEU A 24 16.74 8.20 3.96
CA LEU A 24 15.67 9.15 3.63
C LEU A 24 14.69 8.50 2.65
N ARG A 25 15.19 7.89 1.58
CA ARG A 25 14.35 7.19 0.58
C ARG A 25 13.53 6.07 1.21
N ALA A 26 14.10 5.30 2.13
CA ALA A 26 13.39 4.21 2.80
C ALA A 26 12.22 4.75 3.64
N ILE A 27 12.44 5.83 4.40
CA ILE A 27 11.39 6.50 5.18
C ILE A 27 10.30 7.05 4.25
N LEU A 28 10.69 7.78 3.19
CA LEU A 28 9.74 8.32 2.22
C LEU A 28 8.94 7.23 1.49
N SER A 29 9.57 6.09 1.18
CA SER A 29 8.91 4.92 0.62
C SER A 29 7.86 4.36 1.57
N ALA A 30 8.21 4.17 2.84
CA ALA A 30 7.29 3.66 3.87
C ALA A 30 6.10 4.60 4.09
N LEU A 31 6.36 5.92 4.19
CA LEU A 31 5.31 6.93 4.32
C LEU A 31 4.41 6.96 3.09
N THR A 32 4.98 6.87 1.89
CA THR A 32 4.21 6.82 0.64
C THR A 32 3.31 5.59 0.61
N ALA A 33 3.84 4.40 0.92
CA ALA A 33 3.06 3.17 0.97
C ALA A 33 1.92 3.24 2.01
N LEU A 34 2.18 3.83 3.18
CA LEU A 34 1.16 4.05 4.21
C LEU A 34 0.06 4.99 3.70
N LEU A 35 0.42 6.14 3.15
CA LEU A 35 -0.56 7.12 2.63
C LEU A 35 -1.40 6.53 1.51
N VAL A 36 -0.77 5.80 0.58
CA VAL A 36 -1.47 5.09 -0.50
C VAL A 36 -2.43 4.05 0.08
N SER A 37 -1.99 3.28 1.08
CA SER A 37 -2.83 2.26 1.72
C SER A 37 -4.03 2.86 2.44
N LEU A 38 -3.85 3.98 3.15
CA LEU A 38 -4.94 4.67 3.84
C LEU A 38 -5.92 5.31 2.86
N TRP A 39 -5.43 5.91 1.79
CA TRP A 39 -6.27 6.60 0.80
C TRP A 39 -7.04 5.62 -0.09
N LEU A 40 -6.38 4.56 -0.56
CA LEU A 40 -7.00 3.52 -1.40
C LEU A 40 -7.74 2.45 -0.58
N GLY A 41 -7.53 2.37 0.73
CA GLY A 41 -8.14 1.38 1.61
C GLY A 41 -9.67 1.34 1.52
N PRO A 42 -10.39 2.43 1.86
CA PRO A 42 -11.86 2.45 1.83
C PRO A 42 -12.49 2.06 0.48
N PRO A 43 -12.07 2.60 -0.68
CA PRO A 43 -12.66 2.22 -1.95
C PRO A 43 -12.34 0.78 -2.34
N ILE A 44 -11.12 0.28 -2.06
CA ILE A 44 -10.74 -1.11 -2.35
C ILE A 44 -11.53 -2.06 -1.46
N ILE A 45 -11.64 -1.81 -0.15
CA ILE A 45 -12.43 -2.63 0.77
C ILE A 45 -13.89 -2.73 0.31
N ARG A 46 -14.52 -1.60 -0.06
CA ARG A 46 -15.91 -1.60 -0.58
C ARG A 46 -16.06 -2.42 -1.85
N ARG A 47 -15.14 -2.27 -2.82
CA ARG A 47 -15.15 -3.06 -4.05
C ARG A 47 -14.93 -4.55 -3.80
N LEU A 48 -14.01 -4.91 -2.91
CA LEU A 48 -13.75 -6.32 -2.59
C LEU A 48 -14.93 -6.94 -1.84
N ALA A 49 -15.60 -6.18 -0.98
CA ALA A 49 -16.83 -6.61 -0.32
C ALA A 49 -17.96 -6.83 -1.33
N SER A 50 -18.14 -5.95 -2.32
CA SER A 50 -19.17 -6.12 -3.35
C SER A 50 -18.89 -7.30 -4.29
N LEU A 51 -17.61 -7.56 -4.61
CA LEU A 51 -17.20 -8.69 -5.46
C LEU A 51 -17.29 -10.04 -4.73
N LYS A 52 -17.19 -10.07 -3.41
CA LYS A 52 -17.41 -11.27 -2.59
C LYS A 52 -18.88 -11.39 -2.18
N THR A 53 -19.76 -11.56 -3.16
CA THR A 53 -21.16 -11.92 -2.95
C THR A 53 -21.22 -13.38 -2.44
N GLY A 54 -21.10 -13.60 -1.13
CA GLY A 54 -21.17 -14.95 -0.54
C GLY A 54 -20.43 -15.15 0.78
N GLY A 55 -19.60 -14.19 1.22
CA GLY A 55 -18.81 -14.33 2.45
C GLY A 55 -17.74 -15.43 2.36
N GLN A 56 -16.89 -15.56 3.37
CA GLN A 56 -16.12 -16.80 3.52
C GLN A 56 -17.08 -17.88 4.04
N PRO A 57 -17.01 -19.14 3.54
CA PRO A 57 -17.76 -20.23 4.13
C PRO A 57 -17.29 -20.41 5.57
N ILE A 58 -18.11 -19.93 6.51
CA ILE A 58 -17.85 -20.11 7.95
C ILE A 58 -18.37 -21.49 8.29
N ARG A 59 -17.46 -22.33 8.78
CA ARG A 59 -17.77 -23.64 9.33
C ARG A 59 -18.78 -23.50 10.46
N SER A 60 -19.93 -24.17 10.32
CA SER A 60 -21.06 -24.10 11.27
C SER A 60 -20.79 -24.79 12.61
N ASP A 61 -19.71 -25.55 12.69
CA ASP A 61 -19.23 -26.32 13.84
C ASP A 61 -18.25 -25.52 14.74
N GLY A 62 -18.06 -24.22 14.49
CA GLY A 62 -17.19 -23.34 15.28
C GLY A 62 -17.91 -22.55 16.39
N PRO A 63 -17.17 -21.94 17.34
CA PRO A 63 -17.75 -21.10 18.39
C PRO A 63 -18.51 -19.91 17.80
N GLN A 64 -19.67 -19.54 18.36
CA GLN A 64 -20.53 -18.45 17.85
C GLN A 64 -19.79 -17.10 17.72
N SER A 65 -18.74 -16.86 18.51
CA SER A 65 -17.88 -15.67 18.39
C SER A 65 -17.20 -15.54 17.02
N HIS A 66 -17.00 -16.63 16.28
CA HIS A 66 -16.43 -16.63 14.93
C HIS A 66 -17.41 -16.17 13.84
N LEU A 67 -18.72 -16.21 14.11
CA LEU A 67 -19.75 -15.68 13.18
C LEU A 67 -19.69 -14.15 13.08
N SER A 68 -19.15 -13.46 14.10
CA SER A 68 -18.99 -11.99 14.08
C SER A 68 -18.02 -11.47 13.01
N LYS A 69 -17.14 -12.33 12.49
CA LYS A 69 -16.19 -12.00 11.42
C LYS A 69 -16.79 -12.22 10.02
N ALA A 70 -18.02 -12.74 9.94
CA ALA A 70 -18.76 -12.92 8.69
C ALA A 70 -18.90 -11.59 7.95
N GLY A 71 -18.44 -11.56 6.69
CA GLY A 71 -18.53 -10.38 5.83
C GLY A 71 -17.26 -9.55 5.74
N THR A 72 -16.20 -9.85 6.50
CA THR A 72 -14.91 -9.17 6.34
C THR A 72 -14.21 -9.66 5.05
N PRO A 73 -13.93 -8.80 4.05
CA PRO A 73 -13.34 -9.23 2.79
C PRO A 73 -11.87 -9.64 2.95
N THR A 74 -11.48 -10.81 2.45
CA THR A 74 -10.15 -11.40 2.70
C THR A 74 -9.10 -11.12 1.62
N MET A 75 -9.08 -9.90 1.08
CA MET A 75 -8.14 -9.51 0.00
C MET A 75 -7.33 -8.24 0.32
N GLY A 76 -7.01 -8.02 1.61
CA GLY A 76 -6.13 -6.91 2.01
C GLY A 76 -4.72 -6.99 1.40
N GLY A 77 -4.25 -8.18 1.05
CA GLY A 77 -2.95 -8.36 0.38
C GLY A 77 -2.84 -7.62 -0.96
N ALA A 78 -3.94 -7.47 -1.70
CA ALA A 78 -3.94 -6.72 -2.97
C ALA A 78 -3.66 -5.23 -2.74
N LEU A 79 -4.20 -4.65 -1.67
CA LEU A 79 -3.91 -3.27 -1.26
C LEU A 79 -2.43 -3.11 -0.89
N ILE A 80 -1.88 -4.06 -0.14
CA ILE A 80 -0.46 -4.04 0.27
C ILE A 80 0.43 -4.09 -0.96
N ILE A 81 0.19 -5.03 -1.89
CA ILE A 81 0.99 -5.16 -3.12
C ILE A 81 0.90 -3.87 -3.95
N ALA A 82 -0.29 -3.30 -4.12
CA ALA A 82 -0.47 -2.05 -4.86
C ALA A 82 0.30 -0.89 -4.23
N ALA A 83 0.25 -0.76 -2.90
CA ALA A 83 0.97 0.30 -2.17
C ALA A 83 2.49 0.12 -2.24
N VAL A 84 2.99 -1.11 -2.10
CA VAL A 84 4.42 -1.43 -2.22
C VAL A 84 4.91 -1.13 -3.63
N VAL A 85 4.21 -1.61 -4.66
CA VAL A 85 4.58 -1.34 -6.07
C VAL A 85 4.62 0.16 -6.35
N ALA A 86 3.62 0.92 -5.90
CA ALA A 86 3.60 2.37 -6.05
C ALA A 86 4.81 3.04 -5.37
N ALA A 87 5.10 2.68 -4.11
CA ALA A 87 6.25 3.23 -3.39
C ALA A 87 7.58 2.87 -4.06
N THR A 88 7.75 1.63 -4.53
CA THR A 88 8.96 1.16 -5.22
C THR A 88 9.15 1.87 -6.56
N LEU A 89 8.10 2.09 -7.35
CA LEU A 89 8.22 2.83 -8.63
C LEU A 89 8.62 4.30 -8.42
N LEU A 90 8.17 4.90 -7.34
CA LEU A 90 8.48 6.30 -7.01
C LEU A 90 9.92 6.44 -6.51
N TRP A 91 10.32 5.64 -5.52
CA TRP A 91 11.55 5.82 -4.73
C TRP A 91 12.63 4.77 -4.95
N GLY A 92 12.33 3.67 -5.64
CA GLY A 92 13.29 2.63 -5.99
C GLY A 92 14.33 3.11 -7.00
N ASP A 93 15.52 2.52 -6.91
CA ASP A 93 16.53 2.59 -7.96
C ASP A 93 16.22 1.40 -8.88
N LEU A 94 15.57 1.66 -10.01
CA LEU A 94 15.06 0.68 -10.97
C LEU A 94 15.64 0.99 -12.34
#